data_AF-A0A7K1TQY4-F1
#
_entry.id   AF-A0A7K1TQY4-F1
#
_cell.length_a   1.000
_cell.length_b   1.000
_cell.length_c   1.000
_cell.angle_alpha   90.00
_cell.angle_beta   90.00
_cell.angle_gamma   90.00
#
_symmetry.space_group_name_H-M   'P 1'
#
loop_
_entity.id
_entity.type
_entity.pdbx_description
1 polymer ?
#
loop_
_entity_poly.entity_id
_entity_poly.type
_entity_poly.pdbx_seq_one_letter_code
_entity_poly.pdbx_strand_id
1 'polypeptide(L)' 'MNARGETYGVPNDDGIPDLVAAQASNGEIGYTRNSEQSAFEGEGYIKVYESDGETVIGWFPIGDPAELGDPPPVPVK' A
#
# COMPACT_ATOMS: atom_id res chain seq x y z
N MET A 1 -7.02 -13.84 4.77
CA MET A 1 -5.58 -14.10 4.86
C MET A 1 -5.10 -14.59 3.50
N ASN A 2 -3.95 -14.13 3.03
CA ASN A 2 -3.37 -14.54 1.74
C ASN A 2 -2.48 -15.79 1.87
N ALA A 3 -1.86 -16.24 0.78
CA ALA A 3 -1.01 -17.43 0.75
C ALA A 3 0.26 -17.33 1.62
N ARG A 4 0.63 -16.11 2.04
CA ARG A 4 1.80 -15.82 2.89
C ARG A 4 1.46 -15.71 4.37
N GLY A 5 0.18 -15.87 4.72
CA GLY A 5 -0.28 -15.73 6.09
C GLY A 5 -0.62 -14.30 6.51
N GLU A 6 -0.65 -13.33 5.58
CA GLU A 6 -0.97 -11.94 5.88
C GLU A 6 -2.49 -11.73 5.89
N THR A 7 -2.99 -11.04 6.92
CA THR A 7 -4.36 -10.54 6.98
C THR A 7 -4.52 -9.31 6.09
N TYR A 8 -5.65 -9.16 5.41
CA TYR A 8 -5.91 -8.03 4.52
C TYR A 8 -7.33 -7.52 4.70
N GLY A 9 -7.52 -6.19 4.64
CA GLY A 9 -8.84 -5.58 4.82
C GLY A 9 -8.77 -4.13 5.28
N VAL A 10 -9.85 -3.68 5.92
CA VAL A 10 -9.91 -2.40 6.63
C VAL A 10 -9.73 -2.63 8.13
N PRO A 11 -9.10 -1.72 8.88
CA PRO A 11 -9.05 -1.77 10.34
C PRO A 11 -10.46 -1.85 10.94
N ASN A 12 -10.63 -2.68 11.97
CA ASN A 12 -11.91 -2.89 12.67
C ASN A 12 -11.68 -3.30 14.14
N ASP A 13 -12.73 -3.74 14.85
CA ASP A 13 -12.65 -4.16 16.25
C ASP A 13 -11.71 -5.38 16.48
N ASP A 14 -11.40 -6.16 15.44
CA ASP A 14 -10.44 -7.27 15.49
C ASP A 14 -8.98 -6.81 15.31
N GLY A 15 -8.76 -5.52 15.02
CA GLY A 15 -7.44 -4.89 14.93
C GLY A 15 -7.08 -4.32 13.55
N ILE A 16 -5.78 -4.12 13.33
CA ILE A 16 -5.22 -3.60 12.08
C ILE A 16 -4.65 -4.79 11.29
N PRO A 17 -5.09 -5.03 10.03
CA PRO A 17 -4.54 -6.09 9.20
C PRO A 17 -3.10 -5.80 8.75
N ASP A 18 -2.38 -6.85 8.36
CA ASP A 18 -1.02 -6.72 7.79
C ASP A 18 -1.00 -5.92 6.48
N LEU A 19 -2.05 -6.07 5.68
CA LEU A 19 -2.32 -5.36 4.44
C LEU A 19 -3.59 -4.50 4.61
N VAL A 20 -3.43 -3.18 4.63
CA VAL A 20 -4.49 -2.21 4.88
C VAL A 20 -4.98 -1.63 3.57
N ALA A 21 -6.31 -1.62 3.37
CA ALA A 21 -6.92 -1.14 2.13
C ALA A 21 -6.51 0.32 1.84
N ALA A 22 -6.08 0.56 0.60
CA ALA A 22 -5.62 1.87 0.14
C ALA A 22 -5.95 2.06 -1.34
N GLN A 23 -6.14 3.32 -1.73
CA GLN A 23 -6.22 3.71 -3.14
C GLN A 23 -4.87 4.24 -3.59
N ALA A 24 -4.32 3.65 -4.64
CA ALA A 24 -3.10 4.13 -5.27
C ALA A 24 -3.33 5.43 -6.05
N SER A 25 -2.26 6.18 -6.27
CA SER A 25 -2.23 7.40 -7.08
C SER A 25 -2.71 7.23 -8.53
N ASN A 26 -2.67 6.01 -9.07
CA ASN A 26 -3.22 5.67 -10.39
C ASN A 26 -4.73 5.31 -10.35
N GLY A 27 -5.38 5.41 -9.20
CA GLY A 27 -6.81 5.14 -8.99
C GLY A 27 -7.14 3.68 -8.67
N GLU A 28 -6.18 2.75 -8.76
CA GLU A 28 -6.40 1.34 -8.41
C GLU A 28 -6.56 1.16 -6.90
N ILE A 29 -7.40 0.21 -6.51
CA ILE A 29 -7.65 -0.12 -5.10
C ILE A 29 -6.94 -1.42 -4.78
N GLY A 30 -6.08 -1.37 -3.75
CA GLY A 30 -5.35 -2.53 -3.24
C GLY A 30 -5.04 -2.34 -1.76
N TYR A 31 -3.83 -2.72 -1.37
CA TYR A 31 -3.43 -2.70 0.03
C TYR A 31 -2.01 -2.16 0.23
N THR A 32 -1.81 -1.26 1.17
CA THR A 32 -0.48 -0.93 1.70
C THR A 32 -0.12 -1.93 2.79
N ARG A 33 1.17 -2.27 2.92
CA ARG A 33 1.61 -3.12 4.03
C ARG A 33 1.83 -2.27 5.28
N ASN A 34 1.19 -2.65 6.39
CA ASN A 34 1.21 -1.90 7.65
C ASN A 34 2.65 -1.75 8.21
N SER A 35 3.49 -2.77 8.04
CA SER A 35 4.90 -2.70 8.46
C SER A 35 5.74 -1.77 7.57
N GLU A 36 5.44 -1.67 6.28
CA GLU A 36 6.10 -0.71 5.37
C GLU A 36 5.70 0.72 5.71
N GLN A 37 4.41 0.95 5.98
CA GLN A 37 3.92 2.25 6.41
C GLN A 37 4.53 2.67 7.76
N SER A 38 4.62 1.75 8.71
CA SER A 38 5.18 2.03 10.05
C SER A 38 6.69 2.27 10.03
N ALA A 39 7.40 1.67 9.08
CA ALA A 39 8.85 1.84 8.91
C ALA A 39 9.22 3.00 7.99
N PHE A 40 8.25 3.65 7.34
CA PHE A 40 8.51 4.74 6.40
C PHE A 40 8.82 6.03 7.17
N GLU A 41 9.93 6.68 6.83
CA GLU A 41 10.33 7.97 7.40
C GLU A 41 10.31 9.05 6.32
N GLY A 42 9.78 10.23 6.67
CA GLY A 42 9.69 11.38 5.76
C GLY A 42 8.52 11.29 4.78
N GLU A 43 8.69 11.88 3.60
CA GLU A 43 7.68 11.95 2.55
C GLU A 43 8.11 11.13 1.31
N GLY A 44 7.15 10.57 0.60
CA GLY A 44 7.40 9.79 -0.61
C GLY A 44 6.26 8.84 -0.96
N TYR A 45 6.61 7.69 -1.53
CA TYR A 45 5.64 6.68 -1.96
C TYR A 45 5.91 5.33 -1.33
N ILE A 46 4.85 4.69 -0.84
CA ILE A 46 4.85 3.27 -0.47
C ILE A 46 4.05 2.46 -1.48
N LYS A 47 4.32 1.16 -1.57
CA LYS A 47 3.68 0.28 -2.54
C LYS A 47 2.23 0.00 -2.15
N VAL A 48 1.39 -0.11 -3.17
CA VAL A 48 0.05 -0.69 -3.09
C VAL A 48 0.09 -2.04 -3.79
N TYR A 49 -0.31 -3.08 -3.07
CA TYR A 49 -0.28 -4.47 -3.50
C TYR A 49 -1.69 -4.98 -3.84
N GLU A 50 -1.79 -6.04 -4.65
CA GLU A 50 -2.96 -6.92 -4.65
C GLU A 50 -3.10 -7.62 -3.28
N SER A 51 -4.21 -8.33 -3.06
CA SER A 51 -4.42 -9.09 -1.81
C SER A 51 -3.41 -10.23 -1.62
N ASP A 52 -2.65 -10.61 -2.65
CA ASP A 52 -1.54 -11.56 -2.56
C ASP A 52 -0.35 -11.05 -1.74
N GLY A 53 -0.27 -9.73 -1.49
CA GLY A 53 0.84 -9.09 -0.77
C GLY A 53 2.15 -9.06 -1.54
N GLU A 54 2.16 -9.36 -2.84
CA GLU A 54 3.36 -9.45 -3.67
C GLU A 54 3.24 -8.60 -4.93
N THR A 55 2.11 -8.69 -5.63
CA THR A 55 1.87 -7.97 -6.89
C THR A 55 1.68 -6.48 -6.61
N VAL A 56 2.64 -5.65 -6.99
CA VAL A 56 2.54 -4.19 -6.89
C VAL A 56 1.64 -3.68 -8.02
N ILE A 57 0.57 -2.96 -7.66
CA ILE A 57 -0.39 -2.35 -8.59
C ILE A 57 -0.35 -0.82 -8.56
N GLY A 58 0.40 -0.22 -7.62
CA GLY A 58 0.48 1.23 -7.56
C GLY A 58 1.28 1.73 -6.38
N TRP A 59 1.14 3.04 -6.15
CA TRP A 59 1.89 3.77 -5.15
C TRP A 59 0.95 4.66 -4.33
N PHE A 60 1.06 4.60 -3.01
CA PHE A 60 0.34 5.44 -2.07
C PHE A 60 1.26 6.56 -1.55
N PRO A 61 0.85 7.84 -1.66
CA PRO A 61 1.65 8.97 -1.20
C PRO A 61 1.65 9.08 0.33
N ILE A 62 2.83 9.29 0.90
CA ILE A 62 3.05 9.73 2.28
C ILE A 62 3.56 11.17 2.20
N GLY A 63 2.71 12.16 2.50
CA GLY A 63 2.99 13.59 2.27
C GLY A 63 2.02 14.24 1.27
N ASP A 64 2.30 15.47 0.84
CA ASP A 64 1.50 16.17 -0.19
C ASP A 64 1.84 15.64 -1.60
N PRO A 65 0.89 14.98 -2.31
CA PRO A 65 1.14 14.48 -3.66
C PRO A 65 1.57 15.57 -4.67
N ALA A 66 1.17 16.83 -4.46
CA ALA A 66 1.56 17.93 -5.34
C ALA A 66 3.04 18.31 -5.19
N GLU A 67 3.65 18.03 -4.04
CA GLU A 67 5.07 18.30 -3.77
C GLU A 67 5.96 17.10 -4.12
N LEU A 68 5.40 15.88 -4.05
CA LEU A 68 6.11 14.63 -4.33
C LEU A 68 6.40 14.39 -5.82
N GLY A 69 5.59 14.95 -6.72
CA GLY A 69 5.73 14.74 -8.17
C GLY A 69 5.09 13.43 -8.65
N ASP A 70 5.64 12.84 -9.71
CA ASP A 70 5.12 11.58 -10.25
C ASP A 70 5.61 10.38 -9.43
N PRO A 71 4.74 9.39 -9.12
CA PRO A 71 5.18 8.16 -8.48
C PRO A 71 6.11 7.35 -9.40
N PRO A 72 6.90 6.42 -8.85
CA PRO A 72 7.68 5.50 -9.67
C PRO A 72 6.79 4.70 -10.64
N PRO A 73 7.32 4.20 -11.78
CA PRO A 73 6.56 3.31 -12.64
C PRO A 73 6.16 2.03 -11.89
N VAL A 74 4.94 1.56 -12.11
CA VAL A 74 4.48 0.27 -11.57
C VAL A 74 5.29 -0.85 -12.24
N PRO A 75 5.81 -1.83 -11.47
CA PRO A 75 6.50 -2.98 -12.04
C PRO A 75 5.62 -3.74 -13.04
N VAL A 76 6.20 -4.20 -14.14
CA VAL A 76 5.51 -5.12 -15.05
C VAL A 76 5.33 -6.48 -14.37
N LYS A 77 4.14 -7.07 -14.55
CA LYS A 77 3.78 -8.40 -14.04
C LYS A 77 4.60 -9.50 -14.71
#